data_AF-U5D499-F1
#
_entry.id   AF-U5D499-F1
#
_cell.length_a   1.000
_cell.length_b   1.000
_cell.length_c   1.000
_cell.angle_alpha   90.00
_cell.angle_beta   90.00
_cell.angle_gamma   90.00
#
_symmetry.space_group_name_H-M   'P 1'
#
loop_
_entity.id
_entity.type
_entity.pdbx_description
1 polymer ?
#
loop_
_entity_poly.entity_id
_entity_poly.type
_entity_poly.pdbx_seq_one_letter_code
_entity_poly.pdbx_strand_id
1 'polypeptide(L)'
;MVERRRVLVVMVGWLGCNQWQLRRYREWYESRGVGEILTFPIALHQFLGWVLGTSSNLSTRLDCIRHALQHRLDTHEHTCIIFHLFCLGSLMYGQIVQGLSEKQRVRIKGCVIDSGPITSLDTKVAARGITGAVFFKGESLSDESIGGMEVPFEAFLEKIMAVFLDVFQLRRKIEAAMENLKQIELKCPLLYLYSSADRVVSKDTVESAIEEEIRKGRIVRHCDFKYTRHLGHFLGRPGLYSAHLESFLAESLSKTANDHGDILFQCHQKRICN
;
A
#
# COMPACT_ATOMS: atom_id res chain seq x y z
N MET A 1 33.30 -8.35 -14.32
CA MET A 1 32.09 -7.60 -14.71
C MET A 1 31.32 -7.30 -13.43
N VAL A 2 31.10 -6.04 -13.08
CA VAL A 2 30.33 -5.68 -11.87
C VAL A 2 28.86 -5.96 -12.18
N GLU A 3 28.27 -6.95 -11.52
CA GLU A 3 26.88 -7.31 -11.75
C GLU A 3 25.97 -6.19 -11.21
N ARG A 4 25.23 -5.54 -12.11
CA ARG A 4 24.37 -4.41 -11.77
C ARG A 4 23.25 -4.89 -10.85
N ARG A 5 23.08 -4.26 -9.68
CA ARG A 5 21.97 -4.56 -8.77
C ARG A 5 20.63 -4.38 -9.49
N ARG A 6 19.77 -5.38 -9.37
CA ARG A 6 18.42 -5.37 -9.95
C ARG A 6 17.43 -4.88 -8.89
N VAL A 7 16.53 -3.98 -9.26
CA VAL A 7 15.43 -3.59 -8.37
C VAL A 7 14.17 -4.31 -8.83
N LEU A 8 13.48 -4.93 -7.89
CA LEU A 8 12.16 -5.51 -8.07
C LEU A 8 11.15 -4.66 -7.29
N VAL A 9 10.24 -4.01 -8.00
CA VAL A 9 9.14 -3.26 -7.41
C VAL A 9 7.92 -4.16 -7.31
N VAL A 10 7.42 -4.34 -6.10
CA VAL A 10 6.24 -5.17 -5.81
C VAL A 10 5.08 -4.28 -5.42
N MET A 11 4.13 -4.10 -6.34
CA MET A 11 2.91 -3.32 -6.13
C MET A 11 1.78 -4.21 -5.66
N VAL A 12 1.30 -3.99 -4.45
CA VAL A 12 0.15 -4.72 -3.89
C VAL A 12 -1.03 -3.75 -3.85
N GLY A 13 -2.02 -4.00 -4.71
CA GLY A 13 -3.14 -3.08 -4.91
C GLY A 13 -4.18 -3.12 -3.79
N TRP A 14 -5.17 -2.23 -3.90
CA TRP A 14 -6.28 -2.12 -2.96
C TRP A 14 -7.42 -3.11 -3.26
N LEU A 15 -8.42 -3.17 -2.39
CA LEU A 15 -9.58 -4.05 -2.56
C LEU A 15 -10.40 -3.68 -3.80
N GLY A 16 -10.67 -4.67 -4.65
CA GLY A 16 -11.42 -4.50 -5.89
C GLY A 16 -10.61 -3.93 -7.05
N CYS A 17 -9.31 -3.67 -6.87
CA CYS A 17 -8.51 -3.11 -7.95
C CYS A 17 -8.23 -4.12 -9.07
N ASN A 18 -7.89 -3.60 -10.26
CA ASN A 18 -7.48 -4.40 -11.40
C ASN A 18 -6.13 -3.91 -11.98
N GLN A 19 -5.59 -4.64 -12.95
CA GLN A 19 -4.31 -4.31 -13.58
C GLN A 19 -4.31 -2.94 -14.28
N TRP A 20 -5.44 -2.54 -14.87
CA TRP A 20 -5.56 -1.25 -15.54
C TRP A 20 -5.43 -0.09 -14.56
N GLN A 21 -6.03 -0.19 -13.37
CA GLN A 21 -5.93 0.85 -12.34
C GLN A 21 -4.51 0.99 -11.77
N LEU A 22 -3.74 -0.09 -11.72
CA LEU A 22 -2.32 -0.06 -11.31
C LEU A 22 -1.38 0.40 -12.43
N ARG A 23 -1.85 0.44 -13.69
CA ARG A 23 -1.04 0.72 -14.87
C ARG A 23 -0.27 2.04 -14.74
N ARG A 24 -0.94 3.11 -14.34
CA ARG A 24 -0.32 4.44 -14.25
C ARG A 24 0.83 4.48 -13.24
N TYR A 25 0.68 3.76 -12.11
CA TYR A 25 1.75 3.63 -11.12
C TYR A 25 2.90 2.79 -11.68
N ARG A 26 2.60 1.68 -12.35
CA ARG A 26 3.61 0.85 -13.03
C ARG A 26 4.40 1.65 -14.07
N GLU A 27 3.73 2.35 -14.97
CA GLU A 27 4.34 3.20 -16.01
C GLU A 27 5.24 4.29 -15.39
N TRP A 28 4.88 4.81 -14.21
CA TRP A 28 5.71 5.77 -13.50
C TRP A 28 7.08 5.18 -13.12
N TYR A 29 7.12 3.94 -12.63
CA TYR A 29 8.38 3.25 -12.30
C TYR A 29 9.15 2.83 -13.56
N GLU A 30 8.44 2.35 -14.59
CA GLU A 30 9.03 1.93 -15.87
C GLU A 30 9.70 3.11 -16.59
N SER A 31 9.03 4.26 -16.64
CA SER A 31 9.58 5.49 -17.27
C SER A 31 10.85 6.03 -16.59
N ARG A 32 11.14 5.60 -15.36
CA ARG A 32 12.35 5.95 -14.60
C ARG A 32 13.41 4.86 -14.61
N GLY A 33 13.15 3.74 -15.30
CA GLY A 33 14.08 2.62 -15.39
C GLY A 33 14.41 2.00 -14.04
N VAL A 34 13.49 2.05 -13.06
CA VAL A 34 13.77 1.61 -11.68
C VAL A 34 14.12 0.12 -11.65
N GLY A 35 13.47 -0.70 -12.46
CA GLY A 35 13.77 -2.13 -12.57
C GLY A 35 12.58 -2.93 -13.08
N GLU A 36 12.41 -4.15 -12.57
CA GLU A 36 11.25 -4.98 -12.88
C GLU A 36 10.07 -4.65 -11.94
N ILE A 37 8.84 -4.64 -12.46
CA ILE A 37 7.64 -4.32 -11.70
C ILE A 37 6.68 -5.51 -11.72
N LEU A 38 6.27 -5.97 -10.54
CA LEU A 38 5.21 -6.96 -10.34
C LEU A 38 3.99 -6.30 -9.72
N THR A 39 2.83 -6.46 -10.36
CA THR A 39 1.56 -5.90 -9.92
C THR A 39 0.60 -6.99 -9.44
N PHE A 40 0.12 -6.82 -8.21
CA PHE A 40 -0.76 -7.77 -7.53
C PHE A 40 -2.08 -7.10 -7.14
N PRO A 41 -3.06 -7.06 -8.07
CA PRO A 41 -4.37 -6.51 -7.76
C PRO A 41 -5.18 -7.44 -6.84
N ILE A 42 -5.88 -6.91 -5.84
CA ILE A 42 -6.71 -7.71 -4.91
C ILE A 42 -8.16 -7.69 -5.37
N ALA A 43 -8.63 -8.79 -5.98
CA ALA A 43 -10.02 -8.89 -6.43
C ALA A 43 -10.99 -9.09 -5.26
N LEU A 44 -12.14 -8.41 -5.30
CA LEU A 44 -13.14 -8.43 -4.23
C LEU A 44 -13.62 -9.85 -3.88
N HIS A 45 -13.94 -10.67 -4.88
CA HIS A 45 -14.42 -12.04 -4.66
C HIS A 45 -13.35 -12.96 -4.02
N GLN A 46 -12.07 -12.76 -4.34
CA GLN A 46 -10.97 -13.54 -3.74
C GLN A 46 -10.78 -13.15 -2.29
N PHE A 47 -10.83 -11.84 -2.01
CA PHE A 47 -10.78 -11.33 -0.65
C PHE A 47 -11.96 -11.83 0.18
N LEU A 48 -13.19 -11.71 -0.34
CA LEU A 48 -14.40 -12.22 0.32
C LEU A 48 -14.30 -13.72 0.62
N GLY A 49 -13.90 -14.52 -0.36
CA GLY A 49 -13.71 -15.96 -0.17
C GLY A 49 -12.68 -16.30 0.90
N TRP A 50 -11.59 -15.53 0.96
CA TRP A 50 -10.59 -15.65 2.02
C TRP A 50 -11.13 -15.27 3.38
N VAL A 51 -11.88 -14.17 3.50
CA VAL A 51 -12.48 -13.73 4.76
C VAL A 51 -13.46 -14.77 5.29
N LEU A 52 -14.38 -15.21 4.44
CA LEU A 52 -15.46 -16.14 4.79
C LEU A 52 -14.99 -17.59 4.94
N GLY A 53 -13.73 -17.90 4.58
CA GLY A 53 -13.20 -19.26 4.58
C GLY A 53 -13.87 -20.17 3.55
N THR A 54 -14.61 -19.60 2.60
CA THR A 54 -15.36 -20.31 1.56
C THR A 54 -14.52 -20.58 0.32
N SER A 55 -13.36 -19.93 0.18
CA SER A 55 -12.45 -20.14 -0.94
C SER A 55 -10.99 -19.89 -0.54
N SER A 56 -10.08 -20.76 -1.00
CA SER A 56 -8.62 -20.65 -0.80
C SER A 56 -7.95 -19.65 -1.75
N ASN A 57 -8.69 -19.01 -2.65
CA ASN A 57 -8.12 -18.29 -3.80
C ASN A 57 -7.11 -17.19 -3.40
N LEU A 58 -7.35 -16.43 -2.34
CA LEU A 58 -6.39 -15.39 -1.94
C LEU A 58 -5.17 -15.97 -1.23
N SER A 59 -5.33 -16.93 -0.31
CA SER A 59 -4.19 -17.57 0.35
C SER A 59 -3.27 -18.23 -0.66
N THR A 60 -3.83 -19.05 -1.57
CA THR A 60 -3.08 -19.67 -2.66
C THR A 60 -2.39 -18.62 -3.54
N ARG A 61 -3.07 -17.50 -3.83
CA ARG A 61 -2.47 -16.42 -4.63
C ARG A 61 -1.34 -15.72 -3.89
N LEU A 62 -1.47 -15.49 -2.59
CA LEU A 62 -0.39 -14.95 -1.74
C LEU A 62 0.80 -15.91 -1.68
N ASP A 63 0.54 -17.22 -1.63
CA ASP A 63 1.58 -18.26 -1.70
C ASP A 63 2.27 -18.24 -3.07
N CYS A 64 1.53 -18.12 -4.18
CA CYS A 64 2.11 -17.97 -5.52
C CYS A 64 2.98 -16.72 -5.62
N ILE A 65 2.52 -15.59 -5.08
CA ILE A 65 3.30 -14.34 -5.03
C ILE A 65 4.60 -14.57 -4.27
N ARG A 66 4.50 -15.17 -3.08
CA ARG A 66 5.64 -15.47 -2.24
C ARG A 66 6.64 -16.38 -2.94
N HIS A 67 6.20 -17.48 -3.54
CA HIS A 67 7.06 -18.39 -4.29
C HIS A 67 7.73 -17.70 -5.47
N ALA A 68 7.01 -16.85 -6.21
CA ALA A 68 7.59 -16.07 -7.30
C ALA A 68 8.67 -15.10 -6.79
N LEU A 69 8.45 -14.46 -5.63
CA LEU A 69 9.45 -13.60 -5.00
C LEU A 69 10.67 -14.39 -4.53
N GLN A 70 10.48 -15.51 -3.83
CA GLN A 70 11.55 -16.39 -3.37
C GLN A 70 12.41 -16.85 -4.55
N HIS A 71 11.78 -17.40 -5.59
CA HIS A 71 12.47 -17.85 -6.80
C HIS A 71 13.33 -16.74 -7.41
N ARG A 72 12.80 -15.51 -7.52
CA ARG A 72 13.56 -14.38 -8.07
C ARG A 72 14.73 -13.95 -7.20
N LEU A 73 14.54 -13.95 -5.89
CA LEU A 73 15.59 -13.62 -4.94
C LEU A 73 16.70 -14.69 -4.97
N ASP A 74 16.33 -15.95 -5.07
CA ASP A 74 17.29 -17.07 -5.08
C ASP A 74 18.04 -17.15 -6.42
N THR A 75 17.36 -16.85 -7.54
CA THR A 75 17.98 -16.85 -8.88
C THR A 75 18.92 -15.66 -9.10
N HIS A 76 18.65 -14.52 -8.45
CA HIS A 76 19.37 -13.28 -8.69
C HIS A 76 19.86 -12.69 -7.38
N GLU A 77 21.07 -13.04 -6.95
CA GLU A 77 21.61 -12.71 -5.61
C GLU A 77 21.61 -11.20 -5.32
N HIS A 78 21.82 -10.36 -6.33
CA HIS A 78 21.88 -8.91 -6.19
C HIS A 78 20.54 -8.17 -6.39
N THR A 79 19.41 -8.88 -6.43
CA THR A 79 18.08 -8.25 -6.51
C THR A 79 17.69 -7.64 -5.16
N CYS A 80 17.26 -6.38 -5.14
CA CYS A 80 16.62 -5.75 -3.99
C CYS A 80 15.14 -5.49 -4.25
N ILE A 81 14.33 -5.44 -3.19
CA ILE A 81 12.89 -5.24 -3.30
C ILE A 81 12.49 -3.85 -2.80
N ILE A 82 11.62 -3.18 -3.56
CA ILE A 82 10.81 -2.07 -3.08
C ILE A 82 9.35 -2.51 -3.09
N PHE A 83 8.66 -2.38 -1.96
CA PHE A 83 7.21 -2.59 -1.93
C PHE A 83 6.47 -1.27 -2.12
N HIS A 84 5.36 -1.32 -2.85
CA HIS A 84 4.38 -0.24 -2.93
C HIS A 84 3.00 -0.81 -2.62
N LEU A 85 2.49 -0.44 -1.44
CA LEU A 85 1.38 -1.09 -0.77
C LEU A 85 0.21 -0.10 -0.71
N PHE A 86 -0.86 -0.39 -1.43
CA PHE A 86 -2.04 0.48 -1.52
C PHE A 86 -3.15 0.03 -0.58
N CYS A 87 -3.56 0.88 0.37
CA CYS A 87 -4.66 0.64 1.30
C CYS A 87 -4.55 -0.77 1.92
N LEU A 88 -5.52 -1.65 1.67
CA LEU A 88 -5.53 -3.04 2.15
C LEU A 88 -4.31 -3.88 1.70
N GLY A 89 -3.60 -3.46 0.65
CA GLY A 89 -2.33 -4.05 0.24
C GLY A 89 -1.27 -4.02 1.34
N SER A 90 -1.29 -3.03 2.25
CA SER A 90 -0.39 -2.98 3.40
C SER A 90 -0.65 -4.10 4.42
N LEU A 91 -1.88 -4.62 4.48
CA LEU A 91 -2.23 -5.76 5.32
C LEU A 91 -1.68 -7.06 4.72
N MET A 92 -1.76 -7.21 3.39
CA MET A 92 -1.27 -8.40 2.68
C MET A 92 0.25 -8.51 2.73
N TYR A 93 0.94 -7.38 2.88
CA TYR A 93 2.40 -7.32 3.01
C TYR A 93 2.96 -8.29 4.06
N GLY A 94 2.33 -8.36 5.24
CA GLY A 94 2.80 -9.25 6.31
C GLY A 94 2.73 -10.71 5.91
N GLN A 95 1.64 -11.12 5.24
CA GLN A 95 1.47 -12.48 4.74
C GLN A 95 2.48 -12.84 3.66
N ILE A 96 2.86 -11.87 2.81
CA ILE A 96 3.88 -12.06 1.78
C ILE A 96 5.25 -12.23 2.43
N VAL A 97 5.63 -11.31 3.33
CA VAL A 97 6.97 -11.26 3.93
C VAL A 97 7.21 -12.34 4.98
N GLN A 98 6.17 -12.84 5.66
CA GLN A 98 6.30 -13.87 6.70
C GLN A 98 6.98 -15.15 6.20
N GLY A 99 6.78 -15.52 4.93
CA GLY A 99 7.41 -16.70 4.36
C GLY A 99 8.75 -16.42 3.65
N LEU A 100 9.30 -15.21 3.73
CA LEU A 100 10.65 -14.92 3.26
C LEU A 100 11.68 -15.22 4.35
N SER A 101 12.81 -15.83 3.98
CA SER A 101 13.91 -16.06 4.92
C SER A 101 14.51 -14.74 5.40
N GLU A 102 15.25 -14.72 6.51
CA GLU A 102 15.92 -13.50 6.98
C GLU A 102 16.86 -12.91 5.92
N LYS A 103 17.65 -13.76 5.23
CA LYS A 103 18.51 -13.38 4.10
C LYS A 103 17.72 -12.71 2.95
N GLN A 104 16.49 -13.14 2.72
CA GLN A 104 15.61 -12.52 1.72
C GLN A 104 14.99 -11.21 2.24
N ARG A 105 14.57 -11.16 3.50
CA ARG A 105 13.95 -9.97 4.12
C ARG A 105 14.90 -8.78 4.19
N VAL A 106 16.20 -8.98 4.46
CA VAL A 106 17.19 -7.89 4.47
C VAL A 106 17.42 -7.24 3.10
N ARG A 107 16.90 -7.86 2.02
CA ARG A 107 16.95 -7.34 0.65
C ARG A 107 15.76 -6.43 0.33
N ILE A 108 14.80 -6.31 1.23
CA ILE A 108 13.77 -5.27 1.16
C ILE A 108 14.42 -3.94 1.54
N LYS A 109 14.45 -2.99 0.61
CA LYS A 109 15.15 -1.71 0.76
C LYS A 109 14.22 -0.53 1.01
N GLY A 110 12.92 -0.72 0.87
CA GLY A 110 11.93 0.28 1.25
C GLY A 110 10.50 -0.17 0.99
N CYS A 111 9.57 0.37 1.76
CA CYS A 111 8.14 0.18 1.58
C CYS A 111 7.42 1.52 1.48
N VAL A 112 6.64 1.70 0.41
CA VAL A 112 5.71 2.81 0.25
C VAL A 112 4.34 2.34 0.73
N ILE A 113 3.78 3.04 1.71
CA ILE A 113 2.44 2.84 2.24
C ILE A 113 1.55 3.94 1.68
N ASP A 114 0.67 3.59 0.74
CA ASP A 114 -0.17 4.52 0.00
C ASP A 114 -1.62 4.40 0.43
N SER A 115 -2.18 5.46 1.00
CA SER A 115 -3.51 5.49 1.63
C SER A 115 -3.69 4.40 2.70
N GLY A 116 -2.67 4.20 3.53
CA GLY A 116 -2.65 3.25 4.64
C GLY A 116 -1.70 3.70 5.77
N PRO A 117 -1.52 2.90 6.83
CA PRO A 117 -2.02 1.54 6.99
C PRO A 117 -3.42 1.54 7.61
N ILE A 118 -4.15 0.45 7.41
CA ILE A 118 -5.36 0.18 8.19
C ILE A 118 -4.89 -0.42 9.53
N THR A 119 -4.71 0.43 10.56
CA THR A 119 -4.15 0.04 11.87
C THR A 119 -5.19 -0.13 12.97
N SER A 120 -6.42 0.31 12.75
CA SER A 120 -7.51 0.04 13.66
C SER A 120 -8.79 -0.23 12.90
N LEU A 121 -9.46 -1.30 13.31
CA LEU A 121 -10.86 -1.57 13.02
C LEU A 121 -11.73 -0.78 14.00
N ASP A 122 -11.44 0.50 14.23
CA ASP A 122 -12.20 1.24 15.22
C ASP A 122 -13.58 1.61 14.66
N THR A 123 -14.49 0.64 14.78
CA THR A 123 -15.89 0.75 14.39
C THR A 123 -16.61 1.85 15.14
N LYS A 124 -16.07 2.38 16.25
CA LYS A 124 -16.71 3.50 16.96
C LYS A 124 -16.51 4.85 16.24
N VAL A 125 -15.43 5.03 15.48
CA VAL A 125 -15.22 6.22 14.65
C VAL A 125 -16.01 6.09 13.34
N ALA A 126 -16.03 4.90 12.74
CA ALA A 126 -16.85 4.60 11.56
C ALA A 126 -18.36 4.71 11.88
N ALA A 127 -18.84 4.11 12.98
CA ALA A 127 -20.25 4.15 13.38
C ALA A 127 -20.75 5.56 13.74
N ARG A 128 -19.88 6.45 14.24
CA ARG A 128 -20.25 7.85 14.53
C ARG A 128 -20.30 8.73 13.28
N GLY A 129 -19.50 8.44 12.25
CA GLY A 129 -19.66 9.04 10.92
C GLY A 129 -20.94 8.56 10.22
N ILE A 130 -21.37 7.34 10.50
CA ILE A 130 -22.57 6.70 9.90
C ILE A 130 -23.89 7.31 10.41
N THR A 131 -24.01 7.66 11.69
CA THR A 131 -25.25 8.30 12.20
C THR A 131 -25.42 9.75 11.72
N GLY A 132 -24.32 10.45 11.40
CA GLY A 132 -24.36 11.84 10.94
C GLY A 132 -24.77 12.04 9.48
N ALA A 133 -24.61 11.02 8.61
CA ALA A 133 -24.92 11.13 7.19
C ALA A 133 -26.34 10.63 6.83
N VAL A 134 -27.08 10.04 7.77
CA VAL A 134 -28.45 9.52 7.55
C VAL A 134 -29.54 10.59 7.82
N PHE A 135 -29.17 11.77 8.30
CA PHE A 135 -30.06 12.93 8.30
C PHE A 135 -29.52 13.97 7.34
N PHE A 136 -29.86 13.88 6.05
CA PHE A 136 -30.45 14.98 5.29
C PHE A 136 -31.10 14.41 4.03
N LYS A 137 -32.41 14.63 3.94
CA LYS A 137 -33.32 14.17 2.89
C LYS A 137 -33.28 15.15 1.73
N GLY A 138 -33.36 14.63 0.49
CA GLY A 138 -34.15 15.27 -0.56
C GLY A 138 -33.44 15.66 -1.85
N GLU A 139 -33.83 14.94 -2.90
CA GLU A 139 -34.03 15.36 -4.30
C GLU A 139 -32.88 15.25 -5.34
N SER A 140 -33.14 14.28 -6.24
CA SER A 140 -32.87 14.21 -7.68
C SER A 140 -31.42 14.27 -8.17
N LEU A 141 -30.93 13.15 -8.72
CA LEU A 141 -30.92 12.86 -10.17
C LEU A 141 -30.58 11.37 -10.39
N SER A 142 -31.18 10.80 -11.44
CA SER A 142 -30.88 9.52 -12.13
C SER A 142 -29.49 9.58 -12.81
N ASP A 143 -28.73 8.51 -13.10
CA ASP A 143 -29.08 7.18 -13.61
C ASP A 143 -27.85 6.20 -13.63
N GLU A 144 -28.11 4.90 -13.47
CA GLU A 144 -27.19 3.72 -13.60
C GLU A 144 -26.26 3.38 -12.41
N SER A 145 -26.63 2.62 -11.36
CA SER A 145 -27.39 1.36 -11.20
C SER A 145 -26.54 0.05 -11.20
N ILE A 146 -25.87 -0.24 -10.08
CA ILE A 146 -25.82 -1.62 -9.56
C ILE A 146 -27.03 -1.75 -8.64
N GLY A 147 -28.19 -2.11 -9.19
CA GLY A 147 -29.45 -2.15 -8.43
C GLY A 147 -29.95 -0.77 -7.99
N GLY A 148 -30.03 0.19 -8.92
CA GLY A 148 -30.78 1.44 -8.73
C GLY A 148 -30.20 2.46 -7.75
N MET A 149 -28.92 2.38 -7.40
CA MET A 149 -28.23 3.47 -6.71
C MET A 149 -26.97 3.86 -7.47
N GLU A 150 -26.91 5.10 -7.97
CA GLU A 150 -25.66 5.79 -8.32
C GLU A 150 -24.87 6.06 -7.03
N VAL A 151 -24.14 5.06 -6.55
CA VAL A 151 -23.19 5.27 -5.46
C VAL A 151 -21.83 5.54 -6.11
N PRO A 152 -21.21 6.72 -5.91
CA PRO A 152 -19.83 6.93 -6.30
C PRO A 152 -18.96 5.76 -5.82
N PHE A 153 -18.04 5.27 -6.64
CA PHE A 153 -17.21 4.11 -6.28
C PHE A 153 -16.51 4.30 -4.92
N GLU A 154 -16.18 5.54 -4.57
CA GLU A 154 -15.67 5.93 -3.25
C GLU A 154 -16.68 5.69 -2.13
N ALA A 155 -17.95 6.08 -2.31
CA ALA A 155 -19.01 5.80 -1.34
C ALA A 155 -19.36 4.30 -1.30
N PHE A 156 -19.15 3.56 -2.40
CA PHE A 156 -19.27 2.11 -2.43
C PHE A 156 -18.13 1.45 -1.65
N LEU A 157 -16.88 1.90 -1.84
CA LEU A 157 -15.72 1.44 -1.08
C LEU A 157 -15.83 1.82 0.40
N GLU A 158 -16.29 3.03 0.73
CA GLU A 158 -16.57 3.44 2.12
C GLU A 158 -17.62 2.52 2.76
N LYS A 159 -18.74 2.26 2.07
CA LYS A 159 -19.80 1.35 2.55
C LYS A 159 -19.33 -0.10 2.66
N ILE A 160 -18.58 -0.59 1.68
CA ILE A 160 -17.97 -1.92 1.70
C ILE A 160 -16.99 -1.99 2.86
N MET A 161 -16.02 -1.07 2.97
CA MET A 161 -15.06 -1.10 4.07
C MET A 161 -15.78 -1.03 5.43
N ALA A 162 -16.78 -0.16 5.59
CA ALA A 162 -17.56 -0.09 6.84
C ALA A 162 -18.26 -1.42 7.19
N VAL A 163 -18.97 -2.04 6.24
CA VAL A 163 -19.64 -3.34 6.45
C VAL A 163 -18.63 -4.47 6.65
N PHE A 164 -17.53 -4.45 5.91
CA PHE A 164 -16.51 -5.48 5.92
C PHE A 164 -15.75 -5.49 7.26
N LEU A 165 -15.30 -4.32 7.73
CA LEU A 165 -14.58 -4.16 9.00
C LEU A 165 -15.43 -4.55 10.23
N ASP A 166 -16.76 -4.63 10.07
CA ASP A 166 -17.68 -5.07 11.13
C ASP A 166 -17.87 -6.60 11.18
N VAL A 167 -17.37 -7.35 10.18
CA VAL A 167 -17.42 -8.82 10.18
C VAL A 167 -16.42 -9.39 11.19
N PHE A 168 -16.91 -10.07 12.24
CA PHE A 168 -16.08 -10.68 13.30
C PHE A 168 -14.93 -11.57 12.78
N GLN A 169 -15.16 -12.36 11.73
CA GLN A 169 -14.11 -13.18 11.13
C GLN A 169 -13.05 -12.36 10.41
N LEU A 170 -13.44 -11.23 9.80
CA LEU A 170 -12.48 -10.30 9.20
C LEU A 170 -11.64 -9.64 10.27
N ARG A 171 -12.25 -9.17 11.37
CA ARG A 171 -11.52 -8.59 12.51
C ARG A 171 -10.42 -9.50 13.00
N ARG A 172 -10.75 -10.77 13.27
CA ARG A 172 -9.77 -11.78 13.72
C ARG A 172 -8.64 -12.00 12.71
N LYS A 173 -8.94 -12.04 11.41
CA LYS A 173 -7.93 -12.26 10.36
C LYS A 173 -7.05 -11.03 10.13
N ILE A 174 -7.62 -9.83 10.21
CA ILE A 174 -6.88 -8.57 10.17
C ILE A 174 -5.98 -8.46 11.40
N GLU A 175 -6.51 -8.72 12.60
CA GLU A 175 -5.73 -8.74 13.84
C GLU A 175 -4.59 -9.75 13.76
N ALA A 176 -4.83 -10.97 13.26
CA ALA A 176 -3.77 -11.96 13.06
C ALA A 176 -2.73 -11.50 12.03
N ALA A 177 -3.15 -10.90 10.92
CA ALA A 177 -2.21 -10.37 9.92
C ALA A 177 -1.42 -9.16 10.44
N MET A 178 -2.04 -8.31 11.26
CA MET A 178 -1.40 -7.20 11.95
C MET A 178 -0.43 -7.67 13.03
N GLU A 179 -0.78 -8.72 13.78
CA GLU A 179 0.11 -9.33 14.74
C GLU A 179 1.32 -9.94 14.04
N ASN A 180 1.12 -10.67 12.94
CA ASN A 180 2.22 -11.16 12.11
C ASN A 180 3.09 -10.00 11.60
N LEU A 181 2.50 -8.87 11.18
CA LEU A 181 3.25 -7.67 10.80
C LEU A 181 4.07 -7.09 11.95
N LYS A 182 3.57 -7.11 13.19
CA LYS A 182 4.32 -6.68 14.37
C LYS A 182 5.50 -7.61 14.67
N GLN A 183 5.32 -8.91 14.46
CA GLN A 183 6.37 -9.92 14.65
C GLN A 183 7.45 -9.87 13.55
N ILE A 184 7.14 -9.28 12.39
CA ILE A 184 8.12 -9.04 11.32
C ILE A 184 8.85 -7.73 11.63
N GLU A 185 10.07 -7.85 12.13
CA GLU A 185 10.97 -6.71 12.28
C GLU A 185 11.33 -6.14 10.88
N LEU A 186 10.62 -5.09 10.47
CA LEU A 186 10.92 -4.35 9.25
C LEU A 186 12.11 -3.44 9.49
N LYS A 187 13.25 -3.78 8.88
CA LYS A 187 14.50 -3.01 8.97
C LYS A 187 14.66 -1.97 7.85
N CYS A 188 13.67 -1.84 6.97
CA CYS A 188 13.73 -0.95 5.81
C CYS A 188 13.05 0.41 6.07
N PRO A 189 13.50 1.47 5.37
CA PRO A 189 12.81 2.76 5.33
C PRO A 189 11.34 2.65 4.86
N LEU A 190 10.50 3.53 5.39
CA LEU A 190 9.07 3.63 5.04
C LEU A 190 8.74 5.00 4.44
N LEU A 191 7.83 5.03 3.46
CA LEU A 191 7.22 6.26 2.95
C LEU A 191 5.70 6.17 3.07
N TYR A 192 5.08 7.05 3.84
CA TYR A 192 3.63 7.18 3.95
C TYR A 192 3.10 8.26 3.01
N LEU A 193 2.14 7.90 2.17
CA LEU A 193 1.43 8.82 1.28
C LEU A 193 -0.04 8.80 1.69
N TYR A 194 -0.54 9.91 2.22
CA TYR A 194 -1.88 9.99 2.82
C TYR A 194 -2.48 11.39 2.68
N SER A 195 -3.74 11.58 3.06
CA SER A 195 -4.35 12.92 3.01
C SER A 195 -5.25 13.19 4.20
N SER A 196 -5.20 14.42 4.69
CA SER A 196 -6.18 14.96 5.66
C SER A 196 -7.63 14.86 5.16
N ALA A 197 -7.85 14.86 3.84
CA ALA A 197 -9.17 14.72 3.22
C ALA A 197 -9.58 13.26 2.94
N ASP A 198 -8.76 12.28 3.33
CA ASP A 198 -9.09 10.87 3.18
C ASP A 198 -10.21 10.49 4.17
N ARG A 199 -11.34 10.05 3.62
CA ARG A 199 -12.54 9.66 4.38
C ARG A 199 -12.58 8.17 4.72
N VAL A 200 -11.68 7.38 4.15
CA VAL A 200 -11.61 5.93 4.38
C VAL A 200 -10.60 5.62 5.49
N VAL A 201 -9.40 6.23 5.41
CA VAL A 201 -8.37 6.09 6.42
C VAL A 201 -8.04 7.47 6.96
N SER A 202 -8.43 7.71 8.22
CA SER A 202 -8.24 9.03 8.83
C SER A 202 -6.75 9.39 8.95
N LYS A 203 -6.47 10.69 8.86
CA LYS A 203 -5.15 11.26 9.14
C LYS A 203 -4.57 10.74 10.46
N ASP A 204 -5.36 10.80 11.53
CA ASP A 204 -4.92 10.45 12.87
C ASP A 204 -4.50 8.96 12.96
N THR A 205 -5.20 8.08 12.24
CA THR A 205 -4.85 6.67 12.11
C THR A 205 -3.47 6.48 11.47
N VAL A 206 -3.19 7.22 10.38
CA VAL A 206 -1.90 7.14 9.69
C VAL A 206 -0.78 7.77 10.52
N GLU A 207 -1.01 8.93 11.13
CA GLU A 207 0.00 9.63 11.94
C GLU A 207 0.34 8.87 13.21
N SER A 208 -0.63 8.25 13.88
CA SER A 208 -0.37 7.35 15.01
C SER A 208 0.49 6.15 14.60
N ALA A 209 0.26 5.60 13.40
CA ALA A 209 1.09 4.52 12.86
C ALA A 209 2.52 5.02 12.58
N ILE A 210 2.67 6.19 11.95
CA ILE A 210 3.98 6.82 11.70
C ILE A 210 4.76 6.99 13.00
N GLU A 211 4.13 7.53 14.04
CA GLU A 211 4.75 7.70 15.36
C GLU A 211 5.19 6.37 15.97
N GLU A 212 4.39 5.31 15.80
CA GLU A 212 4.75 3.98 16.26
C GLU A 212 5.99 3.43 15.55
N GLU A 213 6.08 3.60 14.23
CA GLU A 213 7.23 3.15 13.46
C GLU A 213 8.49 3.96 13.79
N ILE A 214 8.37 5.28 13.99
CA ILE A 214 9.46 6.14 14.45
C ILE A 214 9.95 5.71 15.84
N ARG A 215 9.04 5.42 16.78
CA ARG A 215 9.39 4.96 18.13
C ARG A 215 10.14 3.63 18.11
N LYS A 216 9.87 2.77 17.13
CA LYS A 216 10.61 1.53 16.87
C LYS A 216 11.97 1.78 16.20
N GLY A 217 12.39 3.04 16.04
CA GLY A 217 13.67 3.42 15.44
C GLY A 217 13.69 3.35 13.91
N ARG A 218 12.52 3.26 13.25
CA ARG A 218 12.48 3.19 11.77
C ARG A 218 12.68 4.55 11.14
N ILE A 219 13.30 4.53 9.96
CA ILE A 219 13.41 5.71 9.10
C ILE A 219 12.09 5.87 8.36
N VAL A 220 11.33 6.89 8.73
CA VAL A 220 10.00 7.14 8.16
C VAL A 220 9.97 8.49 7.45
N ARG A 221 9.50 8.48 6.20
CA ARG A 221 9.08 9.66 5.46
C ARG A 221 7.57 9.64 5.35
N HIS A 222 6.96 10.81 5.27
CA HIS A 222 5.52 10.90 5.11
C HIS A 222 5.12 12.18 4.36
N CYS A 223 3.98 12.13 3.66
CA CYS A 223 3.41 13.26 2.95
C CYS A 223 1.89 13.27 3.10
N ASP A 224 1.38 14.34 3.72
CA ASP A 224 -0.04 14.66 3.76
C ASP A 224 -0.41 15.55 2.56
N PHE A 225 -1.14 15.00 1.60
CA PHE A 225 -1.60 15.68 0.39
C PHE A 225 -2.72 16.70 0.63
N LYS A 226 -3.23 16.81 1.86
CA LYS A 226 -4.27 17.74 2.36
C LYS A 226 -5.68 17.57 1.77
N TYR A 227 -5.81 17.53 0.45
CA TYR A 227 -7.11 17.65 -0.24
C TYR A 227 -7.41 16.54 -1.25
N THR A 228 -6.52 15.57 -1.39
CA THR A 228 -6.72 14.47 -2.34
C THR A 228 -7.57 13.39 -1.74
N ARG A 229 -8.42 12.76 -2.55
CA ARG A 229 -9.22 11.62 -2.16
C ARG A 229 -8.36 10.38 -1.86
N HIS A 230 -8.93 9.42 -1.14
CA HIS A 230 -8.36 8.09 -0.91
C HIS A 230 -7.91 7.45 -2.24
N LEU A 231 -6.66 6.96 -2.31
CA LEU A 231 -6.02 6.40 -3.50
C LEU A 231 -5.94 7.33 -4.72
N GLY A 232 -6.34 8.59 -4.55
CA GLY A 232 -6.36 9.63 -5.58
C GLY A 232 -5.15 10.55 -5.52
N HIS A 233 -4.16 10.28 -4.66
CA HIS A 233 -3.01 11.18 -4.42
C HIS A 233 -2.21 11.42 -5.70
N PHE A 234 -1.92 10.35 -6.45
CA PHE A 234 -1.17 10.47 -7.70
C PHE A 234 -1.96 11.23 -8.77
N LEU A 235 -3.27 11.00 -8.87
CA LEU A 235 -4.13 11.72 -9.82
C LEU A 235 -4.24 13.21 -9.47
N GLY A 236 -4.48 13.53 -8.20
CA GLY A 236 -4.76 14.89 -7.74
C GLY A 236 -3.51 15.77 -7.65
N ARG A 237 -2.34 15.21 -7.28
CA ARG A 237 -1.09 15.97 -7.15
C ARG A 237 0.11 15.19 -7.71
N PRO A 238 0.15 14.93 -9.04
CA PRO A 238 1.15 14.05 -9.65
C PRO A 238 2.60 14.49 -9.44
N GLY A 239 2.86 15.80 -9.50
CA GLY A 239 4.22 16.34 -9.28
C GLY A 239 4.71 16.10 -7.86
N LEU A 240 3.89 16.42 -6.86
CA LEU A 240 4.24 16.21 -5.45
C LEU A 240 4.40 14.72 -5.13
N TYR A 241 3.48 13.89 -5.63
CA TYR A 241 3.55 12.44 -5.49
C TYR A 241 4.86 11.88 -6.05
N SER A 242 5.20 12.28 -7.29
CA SER A 242 6.43 11.86 -7.95
C SER A 242 7.68 12.30 -7.19
N ALA A 243 7.72 13.53 -6.70
CA ALA A 243 8.87 14.07 -5.98
C ALA A 243 9.17 13.30 -4.68
N HIS A 244 8.14 13.01 -3.89
CA HIS A 244 8.31 12.20 -2.67
C HIS A 244 8.76 10.78 -2.99
N LEU A 245 8.19 10.17 -4.03
CA LEU A 245 8.54 8.82 -4.44
C LEU A 245 9.96 8.73 -4.99
N GLU A 246 10.39 9.67 -5.84
CA GLU A 246 11.75 9.78 -6.35
C GLU A 246 12.77 9.98 -5.23
N SER A 247 12.51 10.91 -4.31
CA SER A 247 13.41 11.16 -3.19
C SER A 247 13.54 9.92 -2.28
N PHE A 248 12.44 9.23 -2.02
CA PHE A 248 12.46 8.00 -1.23
C PHE A 248 13.24 6.87 -1.92
N LEU A 249 13.05 6.67 -3.23
CA LEU A 249 13.77 5.66 -3.99
C LEU A 249 15.26 5.95 -4.05
N ALA A 250 15.63 7.20 -4.30
CA ALA A 250 17.02 7.63 -4.33
C ALA A 250 17.72 7.27 -3.01
N GLU A 251 17.10 7.53 -1.86
CA GLU A 251 17.68 7.23 -0.56
C GLU A 251 17.68 5.74 -0.20
N SER A 252 16.59 5.05 -0.51
CA SER A 252 16.44 3.62 -0.23
C SER A 252 17.44 2.78 -1.03
N LEU A 253 17.75 3.21 -2.27
CA LEU A 253 18.65 2.50 -3.18
C LEU A 253 20.11 3.02 -3.13
N SER A 254 20.35 4.26 -2.69
CA SER A 254 21.71 4.81 -2.53
C SER A 254 22.39 4.37 -1.24
N LYS A 255 21.66 4.22 -0.12
CA LYS A 255 22.22 3.69 1.14
C LYS A 255 22.81 2.30 0.98
N THR A 256 22.40 1.58 -0.06
CA THR A 256 22.97 0.29 -0.43
C THR A 256 24.27 0.42 -1.23
N ALA A 257 24.45 1.50 -2.02
CA ALA A 257 25.60 1.71 -2.89
C ALA A 257 26.92 1.91 -2.13
N ASN A 258 26.86 2.44 -0.89
CA ASN A 258 28.04 2.58 -0.04
C ASN A 258 28.65 1.25 0.42
N ASP A 259 27.93 0.12 0.29
CA ASP A 259 28.51 -1.20 0.60
C ASP A 259 29.19 -1.85 -0.61
N HIS A 260 28.79 -1.56 -1.86
CA HIS A 260 29.40 -2.13 -3.09
C HIS A 260 29.15 -1.25 -4.33
N GLY A 261 29.81 -0.09 -4.43
CA GLY A 261 30.07 0.65 -5.68
C GLY A 261 28.86 0.98 -6.58
N ASP A 262 28.47 2.26 -6.52
CA ASP A 262 27.79 3.06 -7.55
C ASP A 262 26.37 2.70 -8.05
N ILE A 263 25.41 3.55 -7.66
CA ILE A 263 24.30 4.01 -8.51
C ILE A 263 24.09 5.52 -8.28
N LEU A 264 24.43 6.34 -9.27
CA LEU A 264 24.06 7.75 -9.34
C LEU A 264 22.60 7.87 -9.80
N PHE A 265 21.68 8.01 -8.84
CA PHE A 265 20.38 8.61 -9.12
C PHE A 265 20.63 10.11 -9.33
N GLN A 266 20.59 10.59 -10.58
CA GLN A 266 20.65 12.02 -10.85
C GLN A 266 19.31 12.67 -10.41
N CYS A 267 19.24 13.07 -9.15
CA CYS A 267 18.16 13.89 -8.64
C CYS A 267 18.39 15.34 -9.08
N HIS A 268 17.58 15.83 -10.03
CA HIS A 268 17.49 17.26 -10.28
C HIS A 268 16.75 17.92 -9.10
N GLN A 269 17.48 18.25 -8.04
CA GLN A 269 16.98 19.08 -6.95
C GLN A 269 16.62 20.47 -7.47
N LYS A 270 15.33 20.78 -7.57
CA LYS A 270 14.84 22.15 -7.33
C LYS A 270 14.15 22.17 -5.97
N ARG A 271 14.71 22.98 -5.08
CA ARG A 271 14.22 23.29 -3.73
C ARG A 271 12.72 23.57 -3.78
N ILE A 272 11.93 22.90 -2.93
CA ILE A 272 10.60 23.38 -2.56
C ILE A 272 10.50 23.28 -1.03
N CYS A 273 10.95 24.37 -0.39
CA CYS A 273 10.42 24.83 0.89
C CYS A 273 9.77 26.19 0.60
N ASN A 274 8.44 26.22 0.70
CA ASN A 274 7.57 27.27 1.27
C ASN A 274 6.13 27.01 0.85
#